data_AF-A0A1S8TX77-F1
#
_entry.id   AF-A0A1S8TX77-F1
#
_cell.length_a   1.000
_cell.length_b   1.000
_cell.length_c   1.000
_cell.angle_alpha   90.00
_cell.angle_beta   90.00
_cell.angle_gamma   90.00
#
_symmetry.space_group_name_H-M   'P 1'
#
loop_
_entity.id
_entity.type
_entity.pdbx_description
1 polymer ?
#
loop_
_entity_poly.entity_id
_entity_poly.type
_entity_poly.pdbx_seq_one_letter_code
_entity_poly.pdbx_strand_id
1 'polypeptide(L)'
;MRKIFIVVILFCTLFMISSCGIYSNPNSLITSPKLNGKDISTNDNTDDIIRKFLPNEFEVLSKDEIATSKSIEFIDIDNDKNNEIIAFIEKDDTKGFMILKNSGGLWQKEYQKLLKCEFITNFAFLNVFDTSKKSIIIGFSINSNIGAEYDVYTYEDNGIEERNIGTWNKFDIVKNLEVDGNEFTIAGWRKYGYDYLIVDFIKLDGKGAYLSNDYYPEYYNKSIEYYNNMLNDMLKYKGPTYFAWYGIVRTEIRSGNAEKALNELETVNQIKGYFPLTDAITDLLKAQTYIKLNKFNEAQETLDIAIVKENNDANNKNFIDETYRDLAYMYIENARLSEKLSNKEKAEEMLKKASDIFNQLDKNNYYHTGGAEMKFYKELDLNTINNEHRKLNKNDK
;
A
#
# COMPACT_ATOMS: atom_id res chain seq x y z
N MET A 1 26.45 33.96 -38.96
CA MET A 1 25.26 33.17 -38.54
C MET A 1 25.52 31.66 -38.48
N ARG A 2 26.10 31.02 -39.51
CA ARG A 2 26.34 29.55 -39.55
C ARG A 2 27.25 29.01 -38.43
N LYS A 3 28.22 29.79 -37.93
CA LYS A 3 29.10 29.40 -36.83
C LYS A 3 28.44 29.47 -35.43
N ILE A 4 27.50 30.39 -35.23
CA ILE A 4 26.76 30.51 -33.97
C ILE A 4 25.75 29.36 -33.84
N PHE A 5 25.13 28.95 -34.94
CA PHE A 5 24.18 27.83 -34.96
C PHE A 5 24.85 26.49 -34.58
N ILE A 6 26.09 26.27 -35.02
CA ILE A 6 26.86 25.06 -34.67
C ILE A 6 27.25 25.05 -33.18
N VAL A 7 27.60 26.21 -32.61
CA VAL A 7 27.94 26.33 -31.18
C VAL A 7 26.70 26.09 -30.30
N VAL A 8 25.53 26.59 -30.68
CA VAL A 8 24.28 26.36 -29.94
C VAL A 8 23.86 24.87 -29.98
N ILE A 9 24.01 24.20 -31.13
CA ILE A 9 23.74 22.76 -31.24
C ILE A 9 24.71 21.94 -30.38
N LEU A 10 26.01 22.28 -30.38
CA LEU A 10 27.01 21.57 -29.57
C LEU A 10 26.77 21.77 -28.06
N PHE A 11 26.27 22.93 -27.65
CA PHE A 11 25.95 23.24 -26.26
C PHE A 11 24.68 22.53 -25.80
N CYS A 12 23.66 22.42 -26.66
CA CYS A 12 22.44 21.66 -26.36
C CYS A 12 22.67 20.14 -26.27
N THR A 13 23.62 19.56 -27.03
CA THR A 13 23.93 18.13 -26.92
C THR A 13 24.72 17.77 -25.66
N LEU A 14 25.44 18.73 -25.06
CA LEU A 14 26.19 18.51 -23.81
C LEU A 14 25.30 18.46 -22.55
N PHE A 15 24.07 18.99 -22.60
CA PHE A 15 23.12 18.90 -21.48
C PHE A 15 22.31 17.59 -21.44
N MET A 16 22.36 16.77 -22.50
CA MET A 16 21.62 15.51 -22.57
C MET A 16 22.36 14.29 -21.99
N ILE A 17 23.60 14.47 -21.49
CA ILE A 17 24.43 13.36 -20.96
C ILE A 17 24.51 13.38 -19.43
N SER A 18 23.73 14.23 -18.76
CA SER A 18 23.71 14.39 -17.30
C SER A 18 22.50 13.73 -16.63
N SER A 19 21.99 12.61 -17.16
CA SER A 19 21.06 11.76 -16.43
C SER A 19 21.86 10.76 -15.59
N CYS A 20 22.46 11.24 -14.50
CA CYS A 20 22.92 10.34 -13.45
C CYS A 20 21.73 9.53 -12.94
N GLY A 21 21.91 8.22 -12.98
CA GLY A 21 20.87 7.23 -12.83
C GLY A 21 20.12 7.32 -11.51
N ILE A 22 18.86 6.92 -11.62
CA ILE A 22 18.03 6.40 -10.54
C ILE A 22 18.92 5.49 -9.69
N TYR A 23 19.03 5.81 -8.39
CA TYR A 23 19.74 4.97 -7.44
C TYR A 23 19.14 3.58 -7.50
N SER A 24 19.87 2.63 -8.09
CA SER A 24 19.52 1.23 -8.02
C SER A 24 19.71 0.81 -6.56
N ASN A 25 18.69 0.18 -5.97
CA ASN A 25 18.73 -0.32 -4.59
C ASN A 25 20.06 -1.09 -4.38
N PRO A 26 20.82 -0.89 -3.29
CA PRO A 26 22.12 -1.55 -3.06
C PRO A 26 22.12 -3.06 -3.33
N ASN A 27 21.00 -3.75 -3.13
CA ASN A 27 20.83 -5.18 -3.42
C ASN A 27 20.93 -5.52 -4.93
N SER A 28 20.61 -4.59 -5.82
CA SER A 28 20.69 -4.77 -7.29
C SER A 28 22.12 -4.74 -7.84
N LEU A 29 23.10 -4.30 -7.04
CA LEU A 29 24.52 -4.23 -7.43
C LEU A 29 25.27 -5.55 -7.17
N ILE A 30 24.66 -6.48 -6.44
CA ILE A 30 25.19 -7.81 -6.20
C ILE A 30 24.64 -8.72 -7.28
N THR A 31 25.42 -8.96 -8.33
CA THR A 31 25.09 -9.99 -9.31
C THR A 31 25.20 -11.36 -8.63
N SER A 32 24.11 -12.12 -8.65
CA SER A 32 24.09 -13.47 -8.08
C SER A 32 25.17 -14.36 -8.73
N PRO A 33 25.83 -15.23 -7.94
CA PRO A 33 26.75 -16.20 -8.51
C PRO A 33 26.02 -17.08 -9.52
N LYS A 34 26.56 -17.14 -10.74
CA LYS A 34 26.15 -18.10 -11.76
C LYS A 34 26.94 -19.39 -11.52
N LEU A 35 26.28 -20.44 -11.07
CA LEU A 35 26.90 -21.76 -11.01
C LEU A 35 27.06 -22.28 -12.44
N ASN A 36 28.25 -22.80 -12.78
CA ASN A 36 28.48 -23.37 -14.10
C ASN A 36 27.73 -24.69 -14.22
N GLY A 37 27.27 -25.02 -15.43
CA GLY A 37 26.49 -26.24 -15.68
C GLY A 37 27.18 -27.58 -15.47
N LYS A 38 28.43 -27.58 -14.98
CA LYS A 38 29.11 -28.78 -14.48
C LYS A 38 28.85 -29.04 -12.99
N ASP A 39 28.37 -28.05 -12.24
CA ASP A 39 28.16 -28.14 -10.80
C ASP A 39 26.73 -28.58 -10.43
N ILE A 40 25.84 -28.66 -11.42
CA ILE A 40 24.44 -29.06 -11.27
C ILE A 40 24.20 -30.30 -12.15
N SER A 41 23.93 -31.44 -11.53
CA SER A 41 23.57 -32.63 -12.27
C SER A 41 22.08 -32.59 -12.60
N THR A 42 21.67 -33.18 -13.73
CA THR A 42 20.26 -33.36 -14.09
C THR A 42 19.48 -34.25 -13.10
N ASN A 43 20.15 -34.81 -12.08
CA ASN A 43 19.61 -35.70 -11.05
C ASN A 43 19.61 -35.08 -9.65
N ASP A 44 20.01 -33.81 -9.50
CA ASP A 44 20.00 -33.18 -8.19
C ASP A 44 18.56 -33.05 -7.69
N ASN A 45 18.30 -33.51 -6.47
CA ASN A 45 17.00 -33.30 -5.84
C ASN A 45 16.84 -31.81 -5.44
N THR A 46 15.62 -31.38 -5.13
CA THR A 46 15.32 -30.00 -4.76
C THR A 46 16.18 -29.50 -3.59
N ASP A 47 16.43 -30.33 -2.58
CA ASP A 47 17.22 -29.95 -1.42
C ASP A 47 18.69 -29.70 -1.78
N ASP A 48 19.26 -30.51 -2.67
CA ASP A 48 20.63 -30.35 -3.16
C ASP A 48 20.77 -29.07 -4.00
N ILE A 49 19.75 -28.75 -4.80
CA ILE A 49 19.70 -27.49 -5.55
C ILE A 49 19.69 -26.31 -4.57
N ILE A 50 18.75 -26.30 -3.62
CA ILE A 50 18.60 -25.22 -2.64
C ILE A 50 19.89 -25.02 -1.84
N ARG A 51 20.49 -26.10 -1.30
CA ARG A 51 21.71 -26.05 -0.49
C ARG A 51 22.89 -25.38 -1.19
N LYS A 52 22.99 -25.52 -2.52
CA LYS A 52 24.05 -24.89 -3.32
C LYS A 52 23.90 -23.36 -3.41
N PHE A 53 22.69 -22.85 -3.25
CA PHE A 53 22.39 -21.41 -3.33
C PHE A 53 22.16 -20.73 -1.99
N LEU A 54 22.06 -21.51 -0.90
CA LEU A 54 21.96 -20.98 0.45
C LEU A 54 23.13 -20.03 0.74
N PRO A 55 22.87 -18.83 1.28
CA PRO A 55 23.92 -18.00 1.84
C PRO A 55 24.66 -18.73 2.96
N ASN A 56 25.89 -18.30 3.26
CA ASN A 56 26.68 -18.93 4.32
C ASN A 56 25.92 -18.93 5.66
N GLU A 57 25.85 -20.10 6.30
CA GLU A 57 25.18 -20.33 7.59
C GLU A 57 23.66 -20.14 7.58
N PHE A 58 23.03 -19.92 6.42
CA PHE A 58 21.58 -19.95 6.30
C PHE A 58 21.08 -21.38 6.15
N GLU A 59 19.89 -21.64 6.68
CA GLU A 59 19.14 -22.87 6.49
C GLU A 59 17.77 -22.61 5.89
N VAL A 60 17.07 -23.68 5.50
CA VAL A 60 15.69 -23.58 5.03
C VAL A 60 14.79 -23.35 6.22
N LEU A 61 14.00 -22.28 6.17
CA LEU A 61 13.12 -21.82 7.25
C LEU A 61 12.13 -22.91 7.66
N SER A 62 11.88 -23.08 8.96
CA SER A 62 10.89 -24.04 9.45
C SER A 62 9.47 -23.70 8.97
N LYS A 63 8.66 -24.73 8.71
CA LYS A 63 7.27 -24.57 8.24
C LYS A 63 6.39 -23.80 9.24
N ASP A 64 6.68 -23.90 10.53
CA ASP A 64 5.89 -23.27 11.60
C ASP A 64 6.08 -21.74 11.65
N GLU A 65 7.12 -21.23 10.99
CA GLU A 65 7.42 -19.79 10.91
C GLU A 65 6.94 -19.13 9.62
N ILE A 66 6.19 -19.87 8.80
CA ILE A 66 5.62 -19.42 7.53
C ILE A 66 4.11 -19.64 7.54
N ALA A 67 3.34 -18.60 7.23
CA ALA A 67 1.88 -18.67 7.21
C ALA A 67 1.30 -19.74 6.26
N THR A 68 2.04 -20.15 5.22
CA THR A 68 1.63 -21.22 4.28
C THR A 68 1.92 -22.63 4.78
N SER A 69 2.65 -22.77 5.88
CA SER A 69 3.19 -24.04 6.37
C SER A 69 4.08 -24.76 5.33
N LYS A 70 4.67 -24.02 4.39
CA LYS A 70 5.56 -24.54 3.35
C LYS A 70 6.81 -23.68 3.20
N SER A 71 7.96 -24.31 3.41
CA SER A 71 9.28 -23.68 3.26
C SER A 71 9.80 -23.64 1.83
N ILE A 72 9.18 -24.41 0.93
CA ILE A 72 9.54 -24.48 -0.48
C ILE A 72 8.25 -24.48 -1.30
N GLU A 73 8.19 -23.63 -2.30
CA GLU A 73 7.10 -23.54 -3.27
C GLU A 73 7.64 -23.62 -4.70
N PHE A 74 6.84 -24.19 -5.60
CA PHE A 74 7.15 -24.32 -7.01
C PHE A 74 6.09 -23.59 -7.82
N ILE A 75 6.50 -22.61 -8.61
CA ILE A 75 5.56 -21.83 -9.43
C ILE A 75 6.26 -21.26 -10.65
N ASP A 76 5.57 -21.27 -11.78
CA ASP A 76 5.94 -20.54 -13.00
C ASP A 76 5.55 -19.06 -12.83
N ILE A 77 6.53 -18.21 -12.49
CA ILE A 77 6.30 -16.78 -12.24
C ILE A 77 6.34 -15.94 -13.51
N ASP A 78 7.09 -16.39 -14.52
CA ASP A 78 7.33 -15.63 -15.74
C ASP A 78 6.63 -16.16 -16.99
N ASN A 79 5.84 -17.23 -16.81
CA ASN A 79 5.00 -17.89 -17.80
C ASN A 79 5.80 -18.59 -18.91
N ASP A 80 7.00 -19.09 -18.60
CA ASP A 80 7.82 -19.88 -19.51
C ASP A 80 7.49 -21.40 -19.49
N LYS A 81 6.51 -21.80 -18.66
CA LYS A 81 6.03 -23.17 -18.41
C LYS A 81 6.96 -24.04 -17.59
N ASN A 82 8.04 -23.49 -17.04
CA ASN A 82 8.90 -24.15 -16.06
C ASN A 82 8.70 -23.48 -14.71
N ASN A 83 8.56 -24.27 -13.66
CA ASN A 83 8.42 -23.71 -12.32
C ASN A 83 9.78 -23.23 -11.79
N GLU A 84 9.82 -22.02 -11.26
CA GLU A 84 10.84 -21.57 -10.32
C GLU A 84 10.68 -22.24 -8.96
N ILE A 85 11.80 -22.34 -8.23
CA ILE A 85 11.83 -22.73 -6.82
C ILE A 85 11.87 -21.47 -5.97
N ILE A 86 10.92 -21.33 -5.07
CA ILE A 86 10.93 -20.30 -4.03
C ILE A 86 11.26 -21.02 -2.72
N ALA A 87 12.43 -20.73 -2.17
CA ALA A 87 12.89 -21.30 -0.91
C ALA A 87 12.95 -20.22 0.17
N PHE A 88 12.24 -20.45 1.26
CA PHE A 88 12.31 -19.60 2.46
C PHE A 88 13.50 -20.00 3.31
N ILE A 89 14.25 -19.01 3.78
CA ILE A 89 15.55 -19.22 4.41
C ILE A 89 15.71 -18.34 5.64
N GLU A 90 16.53 -18.79 6.58
CA GLU A 90 16.81 -18.06 7.81
C GLU A 90 18.22 -18.25 8.34
N LYS A 91 18.61 -17.28 9.18
CA LYS A 91 19.76 -17.31 10.06
C LYS A 91 19.54 -16.32 11.20
N ASP A 92 19.60 -16.80 12.44
CA ASP A 92 19.40 -15.97 13.63
C ASP A 92 18.06 -15.18 13.58
N ASP A 93 18.12 -13.85 13.63
CA ASP A 93 16.96 -12.95 13.52
C ASP A 93 16.66 -12.51 12.08
N THR A 94 17.40 -13.05 11.11
CA THR A 94 17.27 -12.70 9.69
C THR A 94 16.55 -13.82 8.96
N LYS A 95 15.40 -13.50 8.35
CA LYS A 95 14.64 -14.41 7.51
C LYS A 95 14.48 -13.83 6.12
N GLY A 96 14.08 -14.65 5.16
CA GLY A 96 13.99 -14.23 3.78
C GLY A 96 13.55 -15.32 2.84
N PHE A 97 13.72 -15.05 1.56
CA PHE A 97 13.51 -16.04 0.52
C PHE A 97 14.48 -15.84 -0.64
N MET A 98 14.66 -16.90 -1.43
CA MET A 98 15.35 -16.86 -2.70
C MET A 98 14.50 -17.48 -3.79
N ILE A 99 14.65 -16.97 -5.01
CA ILE A 99 14.02 -17.50 -6.21
C ILE A 99 15.10 -18.11 -7.08
N LEU A 100 14.97 -19.40 -7.38
CA LEU A 100 15.86 -20.13 -8.26
C LEU A 100 15.11 -20.49 -9.55
N LYS A 101 15.75 -20.25 -10.69
CA LYS A 101 15.21 -20.53 -12.01
C LYS A 101 16.09 -21.50 -12.77
N ASN A 102 15.49 -22.41 -13.53
CA ASN A 102 16.21 -23.30 -14.43
C ASN A 102 16.21 -22.72 -15.85
N SER A 103 17.36 -22.19 -16.28
CA SER A 103 17.55 -21.64 -17.61
C SER A 103 18.45 -22.57 -18.43
N GLY A 104 17.86 -23.28 -19.39
CA GLY A 104 18.62 -24.16 -20.29
C GLY A 104 19.26 -25.36 -19.58
N GLY A 105 18.60 -25.91 -18.56
CA GLY A 105 19.09 -27.03 -17.76
C GLY A 105 19.94 -26.61 -16.57
N LEU A 106 20.21 -25.31 -16.39
CA LEU A 106 21.05 -24.77 -15.32
C LEU A 106 20.22 -23.97 -14.34
N TRP A 107 20.28 -24.35 -13.07
CA TRP A 107 19.73 -23.54 -11.99
C TRP A 107 20.58 -22.29 -11.76
N GLN A 108 19.91 -21.15 -11.58
CA GLN A 108 20.51 -19.88 -11.22
C GLN A 108 19.64 -19.17 -10.18
N LYS A 109 20.26 -18.37 -9.31
CA LYS A 109 19.53 -17.53 -8.35
C LYS A 109 19.11 -16.23 -9.01
N GLU A 110 17.83 -16.09 -9.30
CA GLU A 110 17.24 -14.89 -9.91
C GLU A 110 17.13 -13.75 -8.90
N TYR A 111 16.75 -14.09 -7.66
CA TYR A 111 16.46 -13.06 -6.66
C TYR A 111 16.70 -13.58 -5.24
N GLN A 112 16.99 -12.67 -4.33
CA GLN A 112 17.12 -12.94 -2.90
C GLN A 112 16.72 -11.71 -2.08
N LYS A 113 15.86 -11.93 -1.10
CA LYS A 113 15.53 -10.94 -0.06
C LYS A 113 15.90 -11.52 1.30
N LEU A 114 16.65 -10.75 2.08
CA LEU A 114 16.99 -11.04 3.47
C LEU A 114 16.66 -9.81 4.32
N LEU A 115 15.92 -10.01 5.40
CA LEU A 115 15.46 -8.96 6.29
C LEU A 115 15.45 -9.46 7.73
N LYS A 116 15.62 -8.55 8.69
CA LYS A 116 15.32 -8.86 10.09
C LYS A 116 13.80 -8.86 10.29
N CYS A 117 13.24 -10.00 10.68
CA CYS A 117 11.82 -10.12 10.97
C CYS A 117 11.54 -11.30 11.90
N GLU A 118 10.42 -11.25 12.61
CA GLU A 118 9.99 -12.33 13.51
C GLU A 118 9.51 -13.55 12.71
N PHE A 119 8.64 -13.31 11.72
CA PHE A 119 7.98 -14.35 10.91
C PHE A 119 7.75 -13.88 9.48
N ILE A 120 7.61 -14.83 8.54
CA ILE A 120 7.10 -14.57 7.20
C ILE A 120 5.60 -14.82 7.22
N THR A 121 4.84 -13.74 7.16
CA THR A 121 3.37 -13.78 7.13
C THR A 121 2.86 -13.68 5.70
N ASN A 122 1.65 -14.18 5.46
CA ASN A 122 0.87 -13.97 4.24
C ASN A 122 1.67 -14.10 2.93
N PHE A 123 1.53 -15.23 2.26
CA PHE A 123 2.14 -15.47 0.97
C PHE A 123 1.09 -15.86 -0.06
N ALA A 124 1.09 -15.17 -1.19
CA ALA A 124 0.13 -15.40 -2.25
C ALA A 124 0.75 -15.21 -3.64
N PHE A 125 0.23 -15.99 -4.58
CA PHE A 125 0.55 -15.88 -5.99
C PHE A 125 -0.64 -15.32 -6.76
N LEU A 126 -0.48 -14.13 -7.34
CA LEU A 126 -1.57 -13.41 -8.00
C LEU A 126 -1.11 -12.86 -9.35
N ASN A 127 -2.03 -12.65 -10.28
CA ASN A 127 -1.76 -11.87 -11.48
C ASN A 127 -2.02 -10.40 -11.14
N VAL A 128 -0.98 -9.62 -10.87
CA VAL A 128 -1.13 -8.25 -10.36
C VAL A 128 -1.07 -7.21 -11.48
N PHE A 129 0.02 -7.20 -12.25
CA PHE A 129 0.23 -6.21 -13.32
C PHE A 129 0.12 -6.80 -14.72
N ASP A 130 0.27 -8.12 -14.83
CA ASP A 130 0.20 -8.88 -16.08
C ASP A 130 -0.67 -10.13 -15.85
N THR A 131 -1.67 -10.33 -16.70
CA THR A 131 -2.57 -11.49 -16.63
C THR A 131 -1.89 -12.81 -16.99
N SER A 132 -0.74 -12.76 -17.66
CA SER A 132 0.04 -13.92 -18.07
C SER A 132 1.09 -14.34 -17.04
N LYS A 133 1.67 -13.38 -16.29
CA LYS A 133 2.72 -13.63 -15.29
C LYS A 133 2.19 -13.61 -13.86
N LYS A 134 2.80 -14.40 -12.98
CA LYS A 134 2.46 -14.39 -11.56
C LYS A 134 3.36 -13.41 -10.81
N SER A 135 2.76 -12.75 -9.83
CA SER A 135 3.43 -11.93 -8.85
C SER A 135 3.33 -12.62 -7.50
N ILE A 136 4.35 -12.39 -6.67
CA ILE A 136 4.42 -12.92 -5.31
C ILE A 136 4.11 -11.77 -4.37
N ILE A 137 3.13 -11.94 -3.48
CA ILE A 137 2.92 -11.04 -2.35
C ILE A 137 3.46 -11.73 -1.10
N ILE A 138 4.29 -11.03 -0.33
CA ILE A 138 4.88 -11.56 0.90
C ILE A 138 4.82 -10.51 2.00
N GLY A 139 4.57 -10.93 3.24
CA GLY A 139 4.69 -10.09 4.41
C GLY A 139 5.86 -10.49 5.31
N PHE A 140 6.64 -9.52 5.77
CA PHE A 140 7.71 -9.70 6.74
C PHE A 140 7.31 -9.06 8.07
N SER A 141 7.00 -9.88 9.08
CA SER A 141 6.54 -9.40 10.40
C SER A 141 7.67 -8.70 11.14
N ILE A 142 7.54 -7.39 11.37
CA ILE A 142 8.53 -6.62 12.13
C ILE A 142 8.36 -6.92 13.62
N ASN A 143 7.14 -6.73 14.12
CA ASN A 143 6.66 -7.21 15.42
C ASN A 143 5.13 -7.02 15.50
N SER A 144 4.49 -7.60 16.52
CA SER A 144 3.02 -7.53 16.70
C SER A 144 2.43 -6.12 16.81
N ASN A 145 3.20 -5.11 17.23
CA ASN A 145 2.72 -3.73 17.33
C ASN A 145 2.82 -2.99 15.99
N ILE A 146 3.94 -3.16 15.28
CA ILE A 146 4.18 -2.52 13.99
C ILE A 146 3.40 -3.20 12.86
N GLY A 147 3.25 -4.52 12.95
CA GLY A 147 2.70 -5.35 11.89
C GLY A 147 3.80 -5.90 10.98
N ALA A 148 3.43 -6.17 9.73
CA ALA A 148 4.32 -6.70 8.71
C ALA A 148 4.49 -5.72 7.55
N GLU A 149 5.71 -5.62 7.04
CA GLU A 149 6.01 -4.96 5.76
C GLU A 149 5.60 -5.89 4.63
N TYR A 150 4.79 -5.41 3.70
CA TYR A 150 4.32 -6.17 2.57
C TYR A 150 4.94 -5.67 1.27
N ASP A 151 5.45 -6.61 0.48
CA ASP A 151 6.01 -6.34 -0.84
C ASP A 151 5.37 -7.24 -1.90
N VAL A 152 5.38 -6.73 -3.13
CA VAL A 152 4.98 -7.45 -4.35
C VAL A 152 6.23 -7.63 -5.21
N TYR A 153 6.49 -8.87 -5.61
CA TYR A 153 7.59 -9.24 -6.48
C TYR A 153 7.05 -9.69 -7.83
N THR A 154 7.50 -9.07 -8.93
CA THR A 154 7.07 -9.40 -10.29
C THR A 154 8.23 -9.69 -11.21
N TYR A 155 8.03 -10.58 -12.17
CA TYR A 155 9.04 -10.89 -13.16
C TYR A 155 8.95 -9.93 -14.36
N GLU A 156 9.92 -9.04 -14.47
CA GLU A 156 10.09 -8.08 -15.56
C GLU A 156 11.24 -8.51 -16.48
N ASP A 157 11.44 -7.79 -17.59
CA ASP A 157 12.46 -8.12 -18.59
C ASP A 157 13.89 -8.19 -18.02
N ASN A 158 14.15 -7.48 -16.92
CA ASN A 158 15.45 -7.43 -16.24
C ASN A 158 15.52 -8.28 -14.96
N GLY A 159 14.56 -9.20 -14.76
CA GLY A 159 14.46 -10.05 -13.56
C GLY A 159 13.36 -9.60 -12.62
N ILE A 160 13.51 -9.92 -11.34
CA ILE A 160 12.48 -9.66 -10.33
C ILE A 160 12.50 -8.19 -9.88
N GLU A 161 11.36 -7.49 -10.04
CA GLU A 161 11.13 -6.16 -9.49
C GLU A 161 10.35 -6.27 -8.16
N GLU A 162 10.88 -5.61 -7.13
CA GLU A 162 10.26 -5.49 -5.80
C GLU A 162 9.51 -4.16 -5.70
N ARG A 163 8.26 -4.20 -5.26
CA ARG A 163 7.44 -3.00 -4.99
C ARG A 163 6.81 -3.10 -3.61
N ASN A 164 7.11 -2.14 -2.75
CA ASN A 164 6.51 -2.07 -1.43
C ASN A 164 5.04 -1.66 -1.52
N ILE A 165 4.19 -2.28 -0.70
CA ILE A 165 2.74 -2.03 -0.67
C ILE A 165 2.22 -1.68 0.73
N GLY A 166 3.12 -1.29 1.64
CA GLY A 166 2.79 -0.76 2.95
C GLY A 166 3.12 -1.69 4.12
N THR A 167 2.93 -1.16 5.34
CA THR A 167 2.99 -1.93 6.58
C THR A 167 1.60 -2.08 7.16
N TRP A 168 1.21 -3.32 7.47
CA TRP A 168 -0.14 -3.66 7.92
C TRP A 168 -0.10 -4.68 9.07
N ASN A 169 -0.92 -4.47 10.10
CA ASN A 169 -1.08 -5.40 11.22
C ASN A 169 -1.94 -6.61 10.85
N LYS A 170 -2.90 -6.45 9.93
CA LYS A 170 -3.57 -7.56 9.24
C LYS A 170 -3.69 -7.22 7.77
N PHE A 171 -3.68 -8.23 6.93
CA PHE A 171 -3.70 -8.06 5.49
C PHE A 171 -4.54 -9.18 4.88
N ASP A 172 -5.55 -8.81 4.11
CA ASP A 172 -6.40 -9.77 3.42
C ASP A 172 -6.42 -9.43 1.93
N ILE A 173 -6.30 -10.45 1.09
CA ILE A 173 -6.54 -10.33 -0.35
C ILE A 173 -8.02 -10.59 -0.60
N VAL A 174 -8.74 -9.53 -0.96
CA VAL A 174 -10.18 -9.53 -1.24
C VAL A 174 -10.38 -9.70 -2.73
N LYS A 175 -10.94 -10.84 -3.15
CA LYS A 175 -11.29 -11.06 -4.56
C LYS A 175 -12.60 -10.37 -4.88
N ASN A 176 -12.66 -9.70 -6.03
CA ASN A 176 -13.93 -9.17 -6.51
C ASN A 176 -14.68 -10.28 -7.28
N LEU A 177 -15.72 -10.85 -6.67
CA LEU A 177 -16.48 -11.95 -7.29
C LEU A 177 -17.44 -11.47 -8.40
N GLU A 178 -17.70 -10.16 -8.50
CA GLU A 178 -18.67 -9.58 -9.44
C GLU A 178 -18.04 -9.12 -10.77
N VAL A 179 -16.71 -9.08 -10.86
CA VAL A 179 -15.98 -8.69 -12.07
C VAL A 179 -15.33 -9.92 -12.69
N ASP A 180 -15.62 -10.19 -13.96
CA ASP A 180 -14.92 -11.20 -14.74
C ASP A 180 -13.42 -10.85 -14.82
N GLY A 181 -12.59 -11.59 -14.09
CA GLY A 181 -11.13 -11.42 -14.09
C GLY A 181 -10.48 -11.73 -12.75
N ASN A 182 -9.16 -11.66 -12.72
CA ASN A 182 -8.36 -11.78 -11.50
C ASN A 182 -8.30 -10.44 -10.72
N GLU A 183 -9.35 -9.60 -10.77
CA GLU A 183 -9.34 -8.33 -10.04
C GLU A 183 -9.45 -8.61 -8.54
N PHE A 184 -8.50 -8.07 -7.80
CA PHE A 184 -8.47 -8.14 -6.35
C PHE A 184 -8.18 -6.77 -5.77
N THR A 185 -8.46 -6.65 -4.49
CA THR A 185 -8.07 -5.51 -3.67
C THR A 185 -7.51 -6.04 -2.37
N ILE A 186 -6.62 -5.28 -1.79
CA ILE A 186 -6.02 -5.61 -0.51
C ILE A 186 -6.80 -4.84 0.56
N ALA A 187 -7.23 -5.53 1.60
CA ALA A 187 -7.69 -4.89 2.82
C ALA A 187 -6.56 -4.91 3.85
N GLY A 188 -5.93 -3.75 4.04
CA GLY A 188 -4.87 -3.54 5.01
C GLY A 188 -5.45 -2.99 6.30
N TRP A 189 -5.24 -3.69 7.41
CA TRP A 189 -5.60 -3.21 8.74
C TRP A 189 -4.36 -2.67 9.41
N ARG A 190 -4.46 -1.42 9.88
CA ARG A 190 -3.41 -0.79 10.67
C ARG A 190 -3.90 -0.53 12.09
N LYS A 191 -3.01 -0.67 13.06
CA LYS A 191 -3.24 -0.15 14.40
C LYS A 191 -3.37 1.36 14.33
N TYR A 192 -4.27 1.87 15.15
CA TYR A 192 -4.61 3.27 15.23
C TYR A 192 -4.75 3.65 16.71
N GLY A 193 -3.74 4.34 17.26
CA GLY A 193 -3.64 4.54 18.70
C GLY A 193 -3.27 3.24 19.43
N TYR A 194 -4.09 2.80 20.39
CA TYR A 194 -3.83 1.65 21.25
C TYR A 194 -3.92 0.30 20.49
N ASP A 195 -5.07 -0.39 20.56
CA ASP A 195 -5.28 -1.71 19.94
C ASP A 195 -6.44 -1.71 18.93
N TYR A 196 -6.79 -0.53 18.44
CA TYR A 196 -7.85 -0.35 17.46
C TYR A 196 -7.29 -0.58 16.06
N LEU A 197 -7.99 -1.37 15.26
CA LEU A 197 -7.63 -1.54 13.86
C LEU A 197 -8.54 -0.72 12.96
N ILE A 198 -7.92 -0.01 12.03
CA ILE A 198 -8.60 0.65 10.93
C ILE A 198 -8.27 -0.09 9.66
N VAL A 199 -9.31 -0.45 8.89
CA VAL A 199 -9.15 -1.00 7.55
C VAL A 199 -9.04 0.13 6.53
N ASP A 200 -8.09 -0.02 5.61
CA ASP A 200 -7.98 0.73 4.37
C ASP A 200 -7.87 -0.25 3.18
N PHE A 201 -8.42 0.13 2.03
CA PHE A 201 -8.42 -0.69 0.83
C PHE A 201 -7.34 -0.19 -0.12
N ILE A 202 -6.49 -1.11 -0.60
CA ILE A 202 -5.34 -0.80 -1.44
C ILE A 202 -5.51 -1.51 -2.77
N LYS A 203 -5.38 -0.75 -3.86
CA LYS A 203 -5.27 -1.27 -5.21
C LYS A 203 -3.84 -1.13 -5.69
N LEU A 204 -3.47 -2.04 -6.58
CA LEU A 204 -2.17 -2.06 -7.23
C LEU A 204 -2.35 -1.73 -8.71
N ASP A 205 -1.46 -0.92 -9.26
CA ASP A 205 -1.28 -0.80 -10.71
C ASP A 205 0.20 -0.81 -11.06
N GLY A 206 0.53 -0.82 -12.36
CA GLY A 206 1.93 -0.88 -12.82
C GLY A 206 2.84 0.27 -12.35
N LYS A 207 2.34 1.21 -11.53
CA LYS A 207 3.14 2.25 -10.87
C LYS A 207 3.27 2.08 -9.35
N GLY A 208 2.47 1.20 -8.73
CA GLY A 208 2.55 0.89 -7.30
C GLY A 208 1.19 0.74 -6.61
N ALA A 209 1.23 0.80 -5.29
CA ALA A 209 0.03 0.76 -4.44
C ALA A 209 -0.60 2.15 -4.28
N TYR A 210 -1.93 2.21 -4.24
CA TYR A 210 -2.69 3.42 -3.90
C TYR A 210 -3.96 3.07 -3.12
N LEU A 211 -4.46 4.02 -2.33
CA LEU A 211 -5.71 3.87 -1.59
C LEU A 211 -6.92 3.91 -2.53
N SER A 212 -7.79 2.92 -2.37
CA SER A 212 -9.05 2.80 -3.10
C SER A 212 -10.24 3.19 -2.21
N ASN A 213 -11.23 3.85 -2.84
CA ASN A 213 -12.54 4.18 -2.27
C ASN A 213 -13.65 3.26 -2.82
N ASP A 214 -13.27 2.16 -3.47
CA ASP A 214 -14.20 1.21 -4.08
C ASP A 214 -14.98 0.42 -3.01
N TYR A 215 -16.09 -0.16 -3.44
CA TYR A 215 -17.01 -0.91 -2.59
C TYR A 215 -16.71 -2.41 -2.60
N TYR A 216 -16.58 -3.02 -1.41
CA TYR A 216 -16.40 -4.47 -1.22
C TYR A 216 -17.44 -5.03 -0.24
N PRO A 217 -18.63 -5.44 -0.71
CA PRO A 217 -19.75 -5.89 0.13
C PRO A 217 -19.38 -7.03 1.09
N GLU A 218 -18.64 -8.03 0.62
CA GLU A 218 -18.30 -9.19 1.44
C GLU A 218 -17.35 -8.82 2.59
N TYR A 219 -16.44 -7.89 2.33
CA TYR A 219 -15.48 -7.42 3.30
C TYR A 219 -16.11 -6.47 4.33
N TYR A 220 -17.17 -5.78 3.95
CA TYR A 220 -17.95 -4.91 4.84
C TYR A 220 -18.46 -5.67 6.07
N ASN A 221 -19.03 -6.87 5.89
CA ASN A 221 -19.57 -7.65 7.00
C ASN A 221 -18.50 -8.00 8.04
N LYS A 222 -17.32 -8.43 7.57
CA LYS A 222 -16.15 -8.73 8.43
C LYS A 222 -15.74 -7.49 9.23
N SER A 223 -15.75 -6.31 8.61
CA SER A 223 -15.36 -5.06 9.27
C SER A 223 -16.38 -4.56 10.28
N ILE A 224 -17.67 -4.60 9.95
CA ILE A 224 -18.74 -4.24 10.89
C ILE A 224 -18.76 -5.19 12.09
N GLU A 225 -18.58 -6.50 11.86
CA GLU A 225 -18.51 -7.48 12.94
C GLU A 225 -17.37 -7.17 13.91
N TYR A 226 -16.18 -6.84 13.40
CA TYR A 226 -15.04 -6.44 14.23
C TYR A 226 -15.37 -5.24 15.13
N TYR A 227 -15.93 -4.16 14.58
CA TYR A 227 -16.24 -2.97 15.37
C TYR A 227 -17.40 -3.19 16.35
N ASN A 228 -18.42 -3.96 15.98
CA ASN A 228 -19.52 -4.31 16.87
C ASN A 228 -19.07 -5.17 18.05
N ASN A 229 -18.19 -6.16 17.81
CA ASN A 229 -17.59 -6.95 18.87
C ASN A 229 -16.81 -6.04 19.83
N MET A 230 -16.09 -5.06 19.30
CA MET A 230 -15.39 -4.08 20.12
C MET A 230 -16.33 -3.22 20.97
N LEU A 231 -17.47 -2.77 20.42
CA LEU A 231 -18.50 -2.07 21.21
C LEU A 231 -19.03 -2.95 22.34
N ASN A 232 -19.33 -4.22 22.06
CA ASN A 232 -19.85 -5.15 23.06
C ASN A 232 -18.86 -5.39 24.21
N ASP A 233 -17.59 -5.63 23.87
CA ASP A 233 -16.54 -5.83 24.87
C ASP A 233 -16.32 -4.55 25.69
N MET A 234 -16.36 -3.38 25.08
CA MET A 234 -16.12 -2.11 25.79
C MET A 234 -17.33 -1.63 26.59
N LEU A 235 -18.57 -1.90 26.17
CA LEU A 235 -19.78 -1.68 26.97
C LEU A 235 -19.75 -2.50 28.27
N LYS A 236 -19.16 -3.70 28.20
CA LYS A 236 -18.93 -4.56 29.37
C LYS A 236 -17.90 -3.97 30.35
N TYR A 237 -16.93 -3.19 29.87
CA TYR A 237 -15.81 -2.67 30.68
C TYR A 237 -15.74 -1.12 30.81
N LYS A 238 -16.72 -0.37 30.29
CA LYS A 238 -16.82 1.11 30.33
C LYS A 238 -15.59 1.86 29.77
N GLY A 239 -15.09 1.44 28.61
CA GLY A 239 -13.96 2.07 27.88
C GLY A 239 -14.41 2.94 26.67
N PRO A 240 -13.50 3.73 26.07
CA PRO A 240 -13.86 4.73 25.05
C PRO A 240 -14.34 4.11 23.74
N THR A 241 -15.65 4.20 23.49
CA THR A 241 -16.40 3.69 22.33
C THR A 241 -16.13 4.43 21.01
N TYR A 242 -15.36 5.51 21.04
CA TYR A 242 -15.22 6.48 19.93
C TYR A 242 -14.59 5.85 18.68
N PHE A 243 -13.56 5.02 18.84
CA PHE A 243 -12.89 4.35 17.72
C PHE A 243 -13.79 3.35 16.99
N ALA A 244 -14.67 2.64 17.73
CA ALA A 244 -15.63 1.74 17.12
C ALA A 244 -16.62 2.53 16.27
N TRP A 245 -17.17 3.61 16.81
CA TRP A 245 -18.09 4.47 16.06
C TRP A 245 -17.44 5.07 14.82
N TYR A 246 -16.20 5.53 14.94
CA TYR A 246 -15.40 5.97 13.79
C TYR A 246 -15.25 4.88 12.73
N GLY A 247 -14.88 3.66 13.15
CA GLY A 247 -14.73 2.50 12.28
C GLY A 247 -16.03 2.08 11.61
N ILE A 248 -17.14 2.04 12.35
CA ILE A 248 -18.49 1.74 11.86
C ILE A 248 -18.88 2.74 10.77
N VAL A 249 -18.84 4.05 11.07
CA VAL A 249 -19.26 5.08 10.09
C VAL A 249 -18.41 5.01 8.82
N ARG A 250 -17.08 4.91 8.92
CA ARG A 250 -16.22 4.75 7.73
C ARG A 250 -16.57 3.51 6.91
N THR A 251 -16.86 2.41 7.60
CA THR A 251 -17.21 1.14 6.97
C THR A 251 -18.56 1.24 6.27
N GLU A 252 -19.57 1.84 6.90
CA GLU A 252 -20.88 2.12 6.31
C GLU A 252 -20.78 3.01 5.07
N ILE A 253 -20.03 4.12 5.14
CA ILE A 253 -19.80 5.04 4.00
C ILE A 253 -19.15 4.30 2.82
N ARG A 254 -18.05 3.57 3.07
CA ARG A 254 -17.31 2.83 2.04
C ARG A 254 -18.13 1.69 1.47
N SER A 255 -19.09 1.18 2.24
CA SER A 255 -20.02 0.14 1.80
C SER A 255 -21.22 0.62 0.99
N GLY A 256 -21.35 1.93 0.77
CA GLY A 256 -22.53 2.50 0.11
C GLY A 256 -23.80 2.53 0.98
N ASN A 257 -23.73 2.07 2.24
CA ASN A 257 -24.83 2.12 3.21
C ASN A 257 -24.95 3.53 3.85
N ALA A 258 -25.05 4.56 3.01
CA ALA A 258 -24.95 5.94 3.45
C ALA A 258 -26.08 6.39 4.40
N GLU A 259 -27.28 5.83 4.28
CA GLU A 259 -28.37 6.10 5.24
C GLU A 259 -28.06 5.59 6.64
N LYS A 260 -27.43 4.41 6.75
CA LYS A 260 -26.96 3.90 8.05
C LYS A 260 -25.84 4.77 8.60
N ALA A 261 -24.86 5.13 7.76
CA ALA A 261 -23.80 6.05 8.15
C ALA A 261 -24.36 7.38 8.69
N LEU A 262 -25.39 7.93 8.04
CA LEU A 262 -26.03 9.17 8.49
C LEU A 262 -26.70 9.01 9.85
N ASN A 263 -27.37 7.89 10.11
CA ASN A 263 -27.95 7.60 11.42
C ASN A 263 -26.87 7.46 12.49
N GLU A 264 -25.78 6.75 12.22
CA GLU A 264 -24.69 6.58 13.19
C GLU A 264 -23.92 7.88 13.44
N LEU A 265 -23.94 8.81 12.49
CA LEU A 265 -23.38 10.14 12.67
C LEU A 265 -24.11 10.95 13.74
N GLU A 266 -25.38 10.69 14.03
CA GLU A 266 -26.08 11.31 15.16
C GLU A 266 -25.49 10.85 16.50
N THR A 267 -25.15 9.57 16.62
CA THR A 267 -24.43 9.03 17.79
C THR A 267 -23.03 9.65 17.88
N VAL A 268 -22.30 9.69 16.77
CA VAL A 268 -20.96 10.33 16.69
C VAL A 268 -21.02 11.80 17.12
N ASN A 269 -22.04 12.56 16.70
CA ASN A 269 -22.19 13.97 17.05
C ASN A 269 -22.34 14.21 18.56
N GLN A 270 -22.93 13.26 19.29
CA GLN A 270 -23.06 13.34 20.74
C GLN A 270 -21.74 13.07 21.47
N ILE A 271 -20.79 12.42 20.80
CA ILE A 271 -19.52 11.97 21.37
C ILE A 271 -18.30 12.55 20.65
N LYS A 272 -18.48 13.55 19.79
CA LYS A 272 -17.38 14.22 19.09
C LYS A 272 -16.55 15.07 20.05
N GLY A 273 -15.29 15.30 19.70
CA GLY A 273 -14.28 15.96 20.54
C GLY A 273 -13.31 14.98 21.21
N TYR A 274 -13.59 13.67 21.16
CA TYR A 274 -12.65 12.64 21.54
C TYR A 274 -11.94 12.09 20.30
N PHE A 275 -10.62 11.87 20.39
CA PHE A 275 -9.86 11.26 19.31
C PHE A 275 -10.43 9.88 18.93
N PRO A 276 -10.60 9.56 17.62
CA PRO A 276 -10.25 10.37 16.44
C PRO A 276 -11.37 11.29 15.93
N LEU A 277 -12.52 11.32 16.60
CA LEU A 277 -13.70 12.09 16.22
C LEU A 277 -13.55 13.58 16.58
N THR A 278 -12.57 14.27 15.99
CA THR A 278 -12.53 15.74 16.04
C THR A 278 -13.74 16.32 15.31
N ASP A 279 -14.00 17.63 15.49
CA ASP A 279 -15.07 18.30 14.74
C ASP A 279 -14.84 18.20 13.22
N ALA A 280 -13.61 18.41 12.77
CA ALA A 280 -13.26 18.36 11.36
C ALA A 280 -13.36 16.94 10.77
N ILE A 281 -12.95 15.90 11.52
CA ILE A 281 -13.12 14.50 11.09
C ILE A 281 -14.60 14.12 11.05
N THR A 282 -15.39 14.58 12.02
CA THR A 282 -16.84 14.33 12.02
C THR A 282 -17.52 14.99 10.82
N ASP A 283 -17.15 16.23 10.49
CA ASP A 283 -17.64 16.93 9.30
C ASP A 283 -17.18 16.24 8.01
N LEU A 284 -15.95 15.74 7.94
CA LEU A 284 -15.46 14.96 6.81
C LEU A 284 -16.32 13.70 6.59
N LEU A 285 -16.61 12.92 7.65
CA LEU A 285 -17.46 11.74 7.54
C LEU A 285 -18.88 12.10 7.08
N LYS A 286 -19.41 13.22 7.56
CA LYS A 286 -20.71 13.73 7.13
C LYS A 286 -20.71 14.15 5.66
N ALA A 287 -19.68 14.86 5.22
CA ALA A 287 -19.51 15.22 3.81
C ALA A 287 -19.42 13.97 2.92
N GLN A 288 -18.60 12.98 3.28
CA GLN A 288 -18.49 11.71 2.56
C GLN A 288 -19.83 10.96 2.49
N THR A 289 -20.60 10.97 3.58
CA THR A 289 -21.96 10.40 3.62
C THR A 289 -22.88 11.12 2.62
N TYR A 290 -22.86 12.46 2.60
CA TYR A 290 -23.62 13.25 1.63
C TYR A 290 -23.21 12.99 0.18
N ILE A 291 -21.92 12.79 -0.10
CA ILE A 291 -21.45 12.39 -1.43
C ILE A 291 -22.11 11.07 -1.85
N LYS A 292 -22.16 10.07 -0.96
CA LYS A 292 -22.80 8.77 -1.24
C LYS A 292 -24.32 8.87 -1.42
N LEU A 293 -24.96 9.87 -0.81
CA LEU A 293 -26.38 10.19 -1.00
C LEU A 293 -26.65 11.14 -2.19
N ASN A 294 -25.63 11.46 -3.00
CA ASN A 294 -25.70 12.44 -4.10
C ASN A 294 -26.14 13.86 -3.68
N LYS A 295 -25.95 14.23 -2.41
CA LYS A 295 -26.20 15.57 -1.85
C LYS A 295 -24.94 16.43 -2.01
N PHE A 296 -24.55 16.72 -3.24
CA PHE A 296 -23.24 17.26 -3.55
C PHE A 296 -23.02 18.70 -3.05
N ASN A 297 -24.06 19.52 -2.99
CA ASN A 297 -23.94 20.90 -2.47
C ASN A 297 -23.70 20.90 -0.96
N GLU A 298 -24.48 20.10 -0.23
CA GLU A 298 -24.34 19.91 1.21
C GLU A 298 -23.00 19.26 1.55
N ALA A 299 -22.54 18.30 0.73
CA ALA A 299 -21.21 17.72 0.84
C ALA A 299 -20.12 18.78 0.66
N GLN A 300 -20.24 19.65 -0.33
CA GLN A 300 -19.25 20.69 -0.61
C GLN A 300 -19.15 21.69 0.54
N GLU A 301 -20.29 22.21 1.02
CA GLU A 301 -20.34 23.13 2.16
C GLU A 301 -19.73 22.49 3.41
N THR A 302 -20.13 21.26 3.72
CA THR A 302 -19.63 20.54 4.90
C THR A 302 -18.11 20.28 4.80
N LEU A 303 -17.62 19.91 3.62
CA LEU A 303 -16.20 19.64 3.40
C LEU A 303 -15.34 20.90 3.44
N ASP A 304 -15.83 22.02 2.90
CA ASP A 304 -15.13 23.30 2.97
C ASP A 304 -15.00 23.76 4.44
N ILE A 305 -16.04 23.55 5.26
CA ILE A 305 -15.99 23.78 6.72
C ILE A 305 -14.95 22.88 7.38
N ALA A 306 -14.94 21.58 7.07
CA ALA A 306 -13.99 20.62 7.64
C ALA A 306 -12.53 21.03 7.34
N ILE A 307 -12.25 21.41 6.09
CA ILE A 307 -10.92 21.87 5.65
C ILE A 307 -10.47 23.13 6.41
N VAL A 308 -11.37 24.10 6.60
CA VAL A 308 -11.04 25.33 7.36
C VAL A 308 -10.70 25.00 8.80
N LYS A 309 -11.48 24.12 9.45
CA LYS A 309 -11.22 23.67 10.83
C LYS A 309 -9.89 22.95 10.94
N GLU A 310 -9.66 21.95 10.10
CA GLU A 310 -8.44 21.14 10.12
C GLU A 310 -7.20 21.99 9.82
N ASN A 311 -7.30 22.93 8.89
CA ASN A 311 -6.20 23.86 8.58
C ASN A 311 -5.89 24.80 9.76
N ASN A 312 -6.90 25.26 10.50
CA ASN A 312 -6.67 26.05 11.71
C ASN A 312 -5.98 25.21 12.80
N ASP A 313 -6.43 23.98 13.00
CA ASP A 313 -5.84 23.05 13.96
C ASP A 313 -4.38 22.70 13.60
N ALA A 314 -4.12 22.45 12.31
CA ALA A 314 -2.79 22.20 11.77
C ALA A 314 -1.83 23.37 12.02
N ASN A 315 -2.29 24.61 11.85
CA ASN A 315 -1.48 25.81 12.09
C ASN A 315 -1.26 26.12 13.58
N ASN A 316 -2.17 25.68 14.46
CA ASN A 316 -2.06 25.89 15.91
C ASN A 316 -1.13 24.88 16.58
N LYS A 317 -0.99 23.68 16.01
CA LYS A 317 -0.04 22.68 16.48
C LYS A 317 1.34 23.03 15.93
N ASN A 318 2.29 23.33 16.81
CA ASN A 318 3.70 23.58 16.45
C ASN A 318 4.42 22.35 15.82
N PHE A 319 3.69 21.28 15.48
CA PHE A 319 4.19 20.05 14.89
C PHE A 319 3.36 19.68 13.66
N ILE A 320 4.05 19.39 12.56
CA ILE A 320 3.46 18.81 11.37
C ILE A 320 3.26 17.32 11.64
N ASP A 321 2.00 16.92 11.91
CA ASP A 321 1.62 15.59 12.36
C ASP A 321 0.49 14.97 11.50
N GLU A 322 -0.23 14.01 12.07
CA GLU A 322 -1.40 13.34 11.47
C GLU A 322 -2.49 14.31 10.99
N THR A 323 -2.65 15.47 11.63
CA THR A 323 -3.58 16.55 11.24
C THR A 323 -3.31 17.05 9.82
N TYR A 324 -2.02 17.20 9.45
CA TYR A 324 -1.65 17.60 8.08
C TYR A 324 -1.97 16.50 7.07
N ARG A 325 -1.77 15.24 7.47
CA ARG A 325 -2.09 14.11 6.61
C ARG A 325 -3.61 14.01 6.38
N ASP A 326 -4.41 14.19 7.43
CA ASP A 326 -5.87 14.24 7.35
C ASP A 326 -6.34 15.41 6.47
N LEU A 327 -5.75 16.59 6.61
CA LEU A 327 -6.01 17.74 5.74
C LEU A 327 -5.74 17.43 4.25
N ALA A 328 -4.63 16.75 3.94
CA ALA A 328 -4.34 16.32 2.57
C ALA A 328 -5.41 15.35 2.04
N TYR A 329 -5.90 14.43 2.87
CA TYR A 329 -7.01 13.55 2.51
C TYR A 329 -8.34 14.29 2.32
N MET A 330 -8.62 15.33 3.09
CA MET A 330 -9.79 16.20 2.86
C MET A 330 -9.70 16.91 1.51
N TYR A 331 -8.52 17.36 1.10
CA TYR A 331 -8.31 17.93 -0.23
C TYR A 331 -8.51 16.89 -1.34
N ILE A 332 -8.06 15.63 -1.15
CA ILE A 332 -8.33 14.54 -2.11
C ILE A 332 -9.84 14.29 -2.25
N GLU A 333 -10.59 14.26 -1.13
CA GLU A 333 -12.04 14.12 -1.18
C GLU A 333 -12.73 15.33 -1.85
N ASN A 334 -12.20 16.54 -1.65
CA ASN A 334 -12.73 17.75 -2.31
C ASN A 334 -12.46 17.72 -3.82
N ALA A 335 -11.31 17.18 -4.23
CA ALA A 335 -11.02 16.95 -5.64
C ALA A 335 -12.02 15.97 -6.27
N ARG A 336 -12.29 14.84 -5.61
CA ARG A 336 -13.26 13.83 -6.05
C ARG A 336 -14.68 14.41 -6.15
N LEU A 337 -15.09 15.23 -5.19
CA LEU A 337 -16.37 15.93 -5.24
C LEU A 337 -16.42 16.96 -6.38
N SER A 338 -15.36 17.73 -6.56
CA SER A 338 -15.25 18.72 -7.64
C SER A 338 -15.34 18.06 -9.01
N GLU A 339 -14.73 16.89 -9.20
CA GLU A 339 -14.88 16.07 -10.41
C GLU A 339 -16.35 15.66 -10.62
N LYS A 340 -17.05 15.17 -9.59
CA LYS A 340 -18.49 14.84 -9.68
C LYS A 340 -19.37 16.05 -10.04
N LEU A 341 -18.95 17.24 -9.63
CA LEU A 341 -19.58 18.52 -9.98
C LEU A 341 -19.10 19.08 -11.34
N SER A 342 -18.33 18.31 -12.11
CA SER A 342 -17.75 18.72 -13.40
C SER A 342 -16.88 19.99 -13.32
N ASN A 343 -16.28 20.26 -12.15
CA ASN A 343 -15.34 21.36 -11.94
C ASN A 343 -13.89 20.83 -11.91
N LYS A 344 -13.35 20.58 -13.11
CA LYS A 344 -12.01 20.02 -13.29
C LYS A 344 -10.91 20.93 -12.73
N GLU A 345 -11.01 22.24 -12.95
CA GLU A 345 -10.01 23.22 -12.47
C GLU A 345 -9.89 23.18 -10.94
N LYS A 346 -11.03 23.19 -10.24
CA LYS A 346 -11.03 23.04 -8.78
C LYS A 346 -10.50 21.67 -8.35
N ALA A 347 -10.84 20.59 -9.06
CA ALA A 347 -10.32 19.27 -8.75
C ALA A 347 -8.78 19.23 -8.85
N GLU A 348 -8.20 19.80 -9.90
CA GLU A 348 -6.74 19.90 -10.06
C GLU A 348 -6.10 20.77 -8.96
N GLU A 349 -6.73 21.89 -8.61
CA GLU A 349 -6.28 22.76 -7.52
C GLU A 349 -6.22 22.01 -6.19
N MET A 350 -7.25 21.24 -5.86
CA MET A 350 -7.32 20.48 -4.62
C MET A 350 -6.28 19.34 -4.59
N LEU A 351 -6.09 18.62 -5.69
CA LEU A 351 -5.04 17.59 -5.78
C LEU A 351 -3.64 18.20 -5.63
N LYS A 352 -3.41 19.39 -6.19
CA LYS A 352 -2.16 20.12 -5.99
C LYS A 352 -1.94 20.48 -4.52
N LYS A 353 -2.96 20.99 -3.83
CA LYS A 353 -2.88 21.28 -2.38
C LYS A 353 -2.55 20.05 -1.55
N ALA A 354 -3.19 18.91 -1.85
CA ALA A 354 -2.87 17.64 -1.19
C ALA A 354 -1.41 17.22 -1.43
N SER A 355 -0.92 17.36 -2.67
CA SER A 355 0.45 17.03 -3.05
C SER A 355 1.47 17.91 -2.33
N ASP A 356 1.21 19.22 -2.27
CA ASP A 356 2.06 20.18 -1.58
C ASP A 356 2.19 19.82 -0.08
N ILE A 357 1.10 19.39 0.55
CA ILE A 357 1.11 18.93 1.95
C ILE A 357 1.91 17.64 2.13
N PHE A 358 1.70 16.60 1.30
CA PHE A 358 2.50 15.37 1.42
C PHE A 358 3.99 15.60 1.17
N ASN A 359 4.33 16.49 0.24
CA ASN A 359 5.72 16.90 0.02
C ASN A 359 6.29 17.69 1.21
N GLN A 360 5.47 18.48 1.90
CA GLN A 360 5.87 19.17 3.12
C GLN A 360 6.06 18.19 4.29
N LEU A 361 5.18 17.21 4.45
CA LEU A 361 5.33 16.13 5.44
C LEU A 361 6.67 15.40 5.24
N ASP A 362 7.00 15.07 3.99
CA ASP A 362 8.27 14.45 3.64
C ASP A 362 9.49 15.32 3.99
N LYS A 363 9.49 16.60 3.59
CA LYS A 363 10.57 17.54 3.90
C LYS A 363 10.82 17.69 5.40
N ASN A 364 9.78 17.53 6.22
CA ASN A 364 9.87 17.64 7.67
C ASN A 364 10.14 16.29 8.36
N ASN A 365 10.56 15.27 7.59
CA ASN A 365 10.85 13.93 8.08
C ASN A 365 9.67 13.25 8.79
N TYR A 366 8.43 13.64 8.54
CA TYR A 366 7.25 13.03 9.17
C TYR A 366 7.21 11.52 8.93
N TYR A 367 7.47 11.10 7.69
CA TYR A 367 7.56 9.68 7.31
C TYR A 367 8.79 8.96 7.88
N HIS A 368 9.72 9.67 8.51
CA HIS A 368 10.96 9.11 9.05
C HIS A 368 11.02 9.18 10.59
N THR A 369 10.19 9.99 11.24
CA THR A 369 10.18 10.18 12.70
C THR A 369 9.21 9.25 13.44
N GLY A 370 8.17 8.74 12.78
CA GLY A 370 7.18 7.86 13.42
C GLY A 370 7.47 6.35 13.37
N GLY A 371 8.73 5.95 13.21
CA GLY A 371 9.11 4.53 13.10
C GLY A 371 8.86 3.93 11.71
N ALA A 372 9.04 2.60 11.60
CA ALA A 372 8.94 1.88 10.31
C ALA A 372 7.58 2.06 9.64
N GLU A 373 6.48 2.11 10.40
CA GLU A 373 5.11 2.28 9.90
C GLU A 373 4.96 3.53 9.02
N MET A 374 5.61 4.64 9.38
CA MET A 374 5.40 5.93 8.72
C MET A 374 6.14 6.06 7.40
N LYS A 375 7.23 5.31 7.19
CA LYS A 375 8.05 5.41 5.98
C LYS A 375 7.29 5.00 4.72
N PHE A 376 6.37 4.05 4.87
CA PHE A 376 5.66 3.44 3.74
C PHE A 376 4.43 4.22 3.28
N TYR A 377 3.85 5.05 4.16
CA TYR A 377 2.70 5.86 3.77
C TYR A 377 3.05 6.93 2.75
N LYS A 378 4.30 7.38 2.68
CA LYS A 378 4.72 8.37 1.68
C LYS A 378 4.38 7.96 0.26
N GLU A 379 4.82 6.78 -0.16
CA GLU A 379 4.61 6.30 -1.53
C GLU A 379 3.14 6.04 -1.80
N LEU A 380 2.43 5.42 -0.84
CA LEU A 380 0.99 5.18 -0.92
C LEU A 380 0.19 6.48 -1.07
N ASP A 381 0.50 7.51 -0.26
CA ASP A 381 -0.15 8.81 -0.24
C ASP A 381 0.07 9.55 -1.58
N LEU A 382 1.31 9.59 -2.08
CA LEU A 382 1.65 10.22 -3.37
C LEU A 382 1.06 9.46 -4.56
N ASN A 383 1.09 8.13 -4.54
CA ASN A 383 0.50 7.31 -5.59
C ASN A 383 -1.02 7.46 -5.64
N THR A 384 -1.67 7.66 -4.49
CA THR A 384 -3.09 7.98 -4.42
C THR A 384 -3.41 9.26 -5.18
N ILE A 385 -2.67 10.35 -4.96
CA ILE A 385 -2.85 11.60 -5.71
C ILE A 385 -2.60 11.40 -7.21
N ASN A 386 -1.51 10.72 -7.57
CA ASN A 386 -1.17 10.45 -8.97
C ASN A 386 -2.23 9.62 -9.68
N ASN A 387 -2.89 8.71 -8.95
CA ASN A 387 -4.01 7.95 -9.47
C ASN A 387 -5.24 8.84 -9.72
N GLU A 388 -5.59 9.72 -8.78
CA GLU A 388 -6.70 10.66 -8.96
C GLU A 388 -6.46 11.64 -10.13
N HIS A 389 -5.23 12.16 -10.29
CA HIS A 389 -4.86 12.95 -11.48
C HIS A 389 -5.04 12.18 -12.79
N ARG A 390 -4.71 10.88 -12.81
CA ARG A 390 -4.89 10.05 -14.00
C ARG A 390 -6.37 9.82 -14.32
N LYS A 391 -7.22 9.58 -13.31
CA LYS A 391 -8.67 9.44 -13.50
C LYS A 391 -9.27 10.72 -14.08
N LEU A 392 -8.93 11.87 -13.50
CA LEU A 392 -9.42 13.18 -13.94
C LEU A 392 -9.09 13.48 -15.41
N ASN A 393 -7.94 13.01 -15.90
CA ASN A 393 -7.50 13.20 -17.29
C ASN A 393 -7.94 12.10 -18.27
N LYS A 394 -8.45 10.95 -17.77
CA LYS A 394 -9.00 9.89 -18.63
C LYS A 394 -10.39 10.24 -19.14
N ASN A 395 -11.15 11.05 -18.40
CA ASN A 395 -12.53 11.42 -18.72
C ASN A 395 -12.66 12.41 -19.92
N ASP A 396 -11.54 12.83 -20.51
CA ASP A 396 -11.50 13.73 -21.69
C ASP A 396 -11.34 13.00 -23.04
N LYS A 397 -11.20 11.67 -23.04
CA LYS A 397 -11.08 10.83 -24.24
C LYS A 397 -12.33 9.98 -24.43
#